data_AF-A0A962HAH6-F1
#
_entry.id   AF-A0A962HAH6-F1
#
_cell.length_a   1.000
_cell.length_b   1.000
_cell.length_c   1.000
_cell.angle_alpha   90.00
_cell.angle_beta   90.00
_cell.angle_gamma   90.00
#
_symmetry.space_group_name_H-M   'P 1'
#
loop_
_entity.id
_entity.type
_entity.pdbx_description
1 polymer ?
#
loop_
_entity_poly.entity_id
_entity_poly.type
_entity_poly.pdbx_seq_one_letter_code
_entity_poly.pdbx_strand_id
1 'polypeptide(L)'
;MSDRKPDRDMAKGLAAFELPADLLYLNSAGQTPRLRAALAAGADALRRSAQPWRESMCDWLARPERVRTLAAALLRCKAQALALVPSVAYGMAVAAQQLQPRAGQTVLALADEH
;
A
#
# COMPACT_ATOMS: atom_id res chain seq x y z
N MET A 1 10.04 33.64 -9.69
CA MET A 1 9.35 32.61 -8.88
C MET A 1 7.93 33.09 -8.65
N SER A 2 6.94 32.39 -9.22
CA SER A 2 5.54 32.80 -9.14
C SER A 2 5.00 32.45 -7.76
N ASP A 3 4.66 33.47 -6.99
CA ASP A 3 4.16 33.40 -5.60
C ASP A 3 2.67 33.00 -5.58
N ARG A 4 2.37 31.86 -6.21
CA ARG A 4 1.00 31.35 -6.30
C ARG A 4 0.72 30.56 -5.02
N LYS A 5 -0.04 31.17 -4.10
CA LYS A 5 -0.55 30.49 -2.90
C LYS A 5 -1.22 29.17 -3.32
N PRO A 6 -0.97 28.07 -2.59
CA PRO A 6 -1.60 26.79 -2.89
C PRO A 6 -3.12 26.95 -2.89
N ASP A 7 -3.77 26.38 -3.90
CA ASP A 7 -5.23 26.32 -3.98
C ASP A 7 -5.80 25.77 -2.66
N ARG A 8 -6.95 26.29 -2.24
CA ARG A 8 -7.56 26.00 -0.94
C ARG A 8 -7.86 24.51 -0.77
N ASP A 9 -8.10 23.80 -1.87
CA ASP A 9 -8.28 22.35 -1.90
C ASP A 9 -6.96 21.58 -1.76
N MET A 10 -5.85 22.11 -2.29
CA MET A 10 -4.51 21.54 -2.09
C MET A 10 -4.04 21.70 -0.65
N ALA A 11 -4.32 22.85 -0.02
CA ALA A 11 -4.05 23.07 1.40
C ALA A 11 -4.85 22.12 2.31
N LYS A 12 -6.12 21.85 1.98
CA LYS A 12 -6.91 20.82 2.67
C LYS A 12 -6.33 19.42 2.49
N GLY A 13 -5.87 19.10 1.27
CA GLY A 13 -5.22 17.81 0.98
C GLY A 13 -3.97 17.58 1.83
N LEU A 14 -3.11 18.59 1.97
CA LEU A 14 -1.88 18.49 2.76
C LEU A 14 -2.13 18.30 4.27
N ALA A 15 -3.15 18.95 4.83
CA ALA A 15 -3.50 18.81 6.24
C ALA A 15 -3.90 17.37 6.66
N ALA A 16 -4.30 16.53 5.70
CA ALA A 16 -4.65 15.14 5.96
C ALA A 16 -3.44 14.22 6.21
N PHE A 17 -2.22 14.69 5.91
CA PHE A 17 -0.98 13.95 6.07
C PHE A 17 -0.25 14.32 7.36
N GLU A 18 0.53 13.37 7.87
CA GLU A 18 1.52 13.59 8.92
C GLU A 18 2.76 14.26 8.31
N LEU A 19 2.63 15.55 7.99
CA LEU A 19 3.65 16.38 7.39
C LEU A 19 3.72 17.74 8.12
N PRO A 20 4.89 18.18 8.59
CA PRO A 20 5.06 19.51 9.18
C PRO A 20 4.72 20.63 8.17
N ALA A 21 4.11 21.71 8.64
CA ALA A 21 3.62 22.79 7.78
C ALA A 21 4.75 23.58 7.07
N ASP A 22 5.96 23.53 7.63
CA ASP A 22 7.16 24.21 7.17
C ASP A 22 8.13 23.30 6.39
N LEU A 23 7.74 22.05 6.10
CA LEU A 23 8.57 21.08 5.39
C LEU A 23 8.11 20.86 3.94
N LEU A 24 8.96 21.21 2.98
CA LEU A 24 8.79 20.81 1.59
C LEU A 24 9.37 19.41 1.35
N TYR A 25 8.51 18.40 1.29
CA TYR A 25 8.93 17.02 1.06
C TYR A 25 8.83 16.60 -0.41
N LEU A 26 9.96 16.29 -1.04
CA LEU A 26 10.06 15.97 -2.48
C LEU A 26 10.42 14.50 -2.77
N ASN A 27 10.51 13.63 -1.76
CA ASN A 27 10.88 12.22 -1.91
C ASN A 27 9.71 11.24 -1.74
N SER A 28 8.52 11.61 -2.23
CA SER A 28 7.33 10.74 -2.14
C SER A 28 7.45 9.45 -2.96
N ALA A 29 8.32 9.44 -3.98
CA ALA A 29 8.63 8.22 -4.73
C ALA A 29 9.35 7.16 -3.86
N GLY A 30 10.23 7.59 -2.95
CA GLY A 30 10.87 6.69 -1.98
C GLY A 30 9.93 6.33 -0.84
N GLN A 31 9.29 7.32 -0.21
CA GLN A 31 8.30 7.09 0.84
C GLN A 31 7.37 8.28 1.00
N THR A 32 6.06 8.08 0.82
CA THR A 32 5.08 9.15 1.06
C THR A 32 4.83 9.34 2.56
N PRO A 33 4.75 10.60 3.06
CA PRO A 33 4.19 10.89 4.38
C PRO A 33 2.84 10.19 4.55
N ARG A 34 2.55 9.68 5.74
CA ARG A 34 1.34 8.88 5.95
C ARG A 34 0.12 9.78 6.12
N LEU A 35 -1.02 9.36 5.61
CA LEU A 35 -2.31 9.94 6.01
C LEU A 35 -2.51 9.75 7.51
N ARG A 36 -2.97 10.78 8.22
CA ARG A 36 -3.28 10.72 9.65
C ARG A 36 -4.30 9.62 9.97
N ALA A 37 -5.32 9.48 9.12
CA ALA A 37 -6.31 8.42 9.23
C ALA A 37 -5.72 7.01 9.07
N ALA A 38 -4.75 6.83 8.16
CA ALA A 38 -4.07 5.55 7.98
C ALA A 38 -3.15 5.23 9.16
N LEU A 39 -2.48 6.24 9.73
CA LEU A 39 -1.66 6.10 10.92
C LEU A 39 -2.51 5.67 12.14
N ALA A 40 -3.66 6.32 12.35
CA ALA A 40 -4.60 5.97 13.42
C ALA A 40 -5.12 4.52 13.26
N ALA A 41 -5.56 4.16 12.06
CA ALA A 41 -6.03 2.80 11.76
C ALA A 41 -4.94 1.73 11.98
N GLY A 42 -3.68 2.04 11.63
CA GLY A 42 -2.53 1.17 11.86
C GLY A 42 -2.22 0.99 13.35
N ALA A 43 -2.23 2.08 14.13
CA ALA A 43 -2.06 2.01 15.58
C ALA A 43 -3.15 1.14 16.23
N ASP A 44 -4.40 1.30 15.81
CA ASP A 44 -5.50 0.46 16.30
C ASP A 44 -5.36 -1.00 15.88
N ALA A 45 -4.86 -1.28 14.67
CA ALA A 45 -4.58 -2.64 14.24
C ALA A 45 -3.52 -3.31 15.12
N LEU A 46 -2.44 -2.60 15.45
CA LEU A 46 -1.40 -3.09 16.36
C LEU A 46 -1.93 -3.35 17.78
N ARG A 47 -2.75 -2.43 18.32
CA ARG A 47 -3.40 -2.61 19.62
C ARG A 47 -4.29 -3.85 19.64
N ARG A 48 -5.07 -4.08 18.57
CA ARG A 48 -5.90 -5.29 18.43
C ARG A 48 -5.05 -6.55 18.33
N SER A 49 -3.97 -6.54 17.54
CA SER A 49 -3.12 -7.73 17.39
C SER A 49 -2.40 -8.13 18.68
N ALA A 50 -2.26 -7.21 19.65
CA ALA A 50 -1.73 -7.51 20.97
C ALA A 50 -2.72 -8.30 21.87
N GLN A 51 -3.98 -8.44 21.47
CA GLN A 51 -5.02 -9.13 22.23
C GLN A 51 -5.77 -10.16 21.35
N PRO A 52 -5.07 -11.15 20.76
CA PRO A 52 -5.65 -12.07 19.79
C PRO A 52 -6.83 -12.89 20.36
N TRP A 53 -6.88 -13.12 21.67
CA TRP A 53 -8.00 -13.81 22.34
C TRP A 53 -9.32 -13.04 22.36
N ARG A 54 -9.32 -11.74 21.98
CA ARG A 54 -10.54 -10.92 21.90
C ARG A 54 -11.15 -10.87 20.51
N GLU A 55 -10.47 -11.42 19.51
CA GLU A 55 -10.90 -11.37 18.12
C GLU A 55 -11.45 -12.71 17.67
N SER A 56 -12.63 -12.70 17.05
CA SER A 56 -13.18 -13.90 16.45
C SER A 56 -12.47 -14.24 15.15
N MET A 57 -12.42 -15.53 14.79
CA MET A 57 -11.88 -15.96 13.50
C MET A 57 -12.62 -15.33 12.31
N CYS A 58 -13.95 -15.14 12.43
CA CYS A 58 -14.76 -14.49 11.41
C CYS A 58 -14.33 -13.04 11.19
N ASP A 59 -14.16 -12.26 12.27
CA ASP A 59 -13.72 -10.87 12.19
C ASP A 59 -12.29 -10.77 11.65
N TRP A 60 -11.42 -11.69 12.06
CA TRP A 60 -10.05 -11.75 11.57
C TRP A 60 -9.99 -11.97 10.05
N LEU A 61 -10.76 -12.94 9.52
CA LEU A 61 -10.85 -13.25 8.09
C LEU A 61 -11.55 -12.16 7.27
N ALA A 62 -12.56 -11.49 7.83
CA ALA A 62 -13.31 -10.46 7.11
C ALA A 62 -12.46 -9.23 6.74
N ARG A 63 -11.44 -8.90 7.54
CA ARG A 63 -10.59 -7.72 7.32
C ARG A 63 -9.75 -7.77 6.03
N PRO A 64 -8.92 -8.80 5.77
CA PRO A 64 -8.18 -8.88 4.51
C PRO A 64 -9.12 -8.91 3.30
N GLU A 65 -10.28 -9.57 3.39
CA GLU A 65 -11.27 -9.59 2.31
C GLU A 65 -11.91 -8.22 2.04
N ARG A 66 -12.15 -7.42 3.09
CA ARG A 66 -12.55 -6.02 2.93
C ARG A 66 -11.48 -5.21 2.21
N VAL A 67 -10.20 -5.38 2.56
CA VAL A 67 -9.09 -4.69 1.87
C VAL A 67 -9.02 -5.10 0.40
N ARG A 68 -9.10 -6.40 0.10
CA ARG A 68 -9.12 -6.91 -1.28
C ARG A 68 -10.29 -6.36 -2.08
N THR A 69 -11.48 -6.28 -1.49
CA THR A 69 -12.68 -5.74 -2.16
C THR A 69 -12.50 -4.26 -2.52
N LEU A 70 -12.02 -3.45 -1.59
CA LEU A 70 -11.77 -2.02 -1.83
C LEU A 70 -10.66 -1.79 -2.87
N ALA A 71 -9.56 -2.55 -2.77
CA ALA A 71 -8.46 -2.48 -3.74
C ALA A 71 -8.92 -2.92 -5.14
N ALA A 72 -9.75 -3.97 -5.24
CA ALA A 72 -10.28 -4.45 -6.49
C ALA A 72 -11.16 -3.41 -7.20
N ALA A 73 -11.98 -2.66 -6.44
CA ALA A 73 -12.76 -1.56 -6.99
C ALA A 73 -11.85 -0.44 -7.55
N LEU A 74 -10.78 -0.08 -6.83
CA LEU A 74 -9.81 0.93 -7.27
C LEU A 74 -9.05 0.49 -8.53
N LEU A 75 -8.61 -0.77 -8.57
CA LEU A 75 -7.82 -1.35 -9.67
C LEU A 75 -8.68 -1.87 -10.82
N ARG A 76 -10.02 -1.82 -10.68
CA ARG A 76 -10.99 -2.33 -11.67
C ARG A 76 -10.76 -3.80 -12.02
N CYS A 77 -10.55 -4.64 -11.01
CA CYS A 77 -10.39 -6.08 -11.14
C CYS A 77 -11.30 -6.86 -10.18
N LYS A 78 -11.22 -8.19 -10.19
CA LYS A 78 -11.90 -9.05 -9.20
C LYS A 78 -11.06 -9.14 -7.92
N ALA A 79 -11.70 -9.17 -6.75
CA ALA A 79 -11.00 -9.33 -5.46
C ALA A 79 -10.19 -10.65 -5.40
N GLN A 80 -10.71 -11.70 -6.02
CA GLN A 80 -10.07 -13.02 -6.11
C GLN A 80 -8.74 -12.99 -6.89
N ALA A 81 -8.54 -11.99 -7.75
CA ALA A 81 -7.30 -11.80 -8.51
C ALA A 81 -6.22 -11.05 -7.73
N LEU A 82 -6.51 -10.59 -6.50
CA LEU A 82 -5.56 -9.86 -5.67
C LEU A 82 -5.02 -10.76 -4.54
N ALA A 83 -3.71 -10.72 -4.33
CA ALA A 83 -3.05 -11.26 -3.14
C ALA A 83 -2.49 -10.12 -2.30
N LEU A 84 -2.61 -10.23 -0.98
CA LEU A 84 -1.99 -9.29 -0.03
C LEU A 84 -0.61 -9.82 0.34
N VAL A 85 0.44 -9.07 0.00
CA VAL A 85 1.85 -9.42 0.26
C VAL A 85 2.55 -8.27 1.01
N PRO A 86 3.61 -8.54 1.80
CA PRO A 86 4.23 -7.53 2.65
C PRO A 86 5.04 -6.47 1.88
N SER A 87 5.47 -6.78 0.66
CA SER A 87 6.26 -5.86 -0.18
C SER A 87 6.20 -6.24 -1.66
N VAL A 88 6.63 -5.32 -2.53
CA VAL A 88 6.80 -5.57 -3.97
C VAL A 88 7.83 -6.67 -4.21
N ALA A 89 9.00 -6.59 -3.57
CA ALA A 89 10.07 -7.59 -3.70
C ALA A 89 9.59 -9.00 -3.30
N TYR A 90 8.78 -9.12 -2.24
CA TYR A 90 8.19 -10.40 -1.86
C TYR A 90 7.24 -10.92 -2.94
N GLY A 91 6.38 -10.06 -3.50
CA GLY A 91 5.48 -10.42 -4.60
C GLY A 91 6.23 -10.91 -5.84
N MET A 92 7.31 -10.21 -6.23
CA MET A 92 8.15 -10.60 -7.36
C MET A 92 8.86 -11.94 -7.10
N ALA A 93 9.41 -12.14 -5.90
CA ALA A 93 10.04 -13.41 -5.53
C ALA A 93 9.04 -14.58 -5.55
N VAL A 94 7.80 -14.37 -5.08
CA VAL A 94 6.74 -15.37 -5.17
C VAL A 94 6.42 -15.68 -6.62
N ALA A 95 6.20 -14.67 -7.46
CA ALA A 95 5.92 -14.85 -8.89
C ALA A 95 7.03 -15.64 -9.60
N ALA A 96 8.29 -15.27 -9.37
CA ALA A 96 9.45 -15.95 -9.95
C ALA A 96 9.52 -17.43 -9.53
N GLN A 97 9.26 -17.75 -8.26
CA GLN A 97 9.24 -19.13 -7.77
C GLN A 97 8.13 -20.00 -8.37
N GLN A 98 7.05 -19.38 -8.87
CA GLN A 98 5.97 -20.11 -9.54
C GLN A 98 6.23 -20.33 -11.04
N LEU A 99 7.22 -19.67 -11.62
CA LEU A 99 7.59 -19.87 -13.02
C LEU A 99 8.36 -21.19 -13.17
N GLN A 100 7.97 -22.01 -14.15
CA GLN A 100 8.64 -23.26 -14.50
C GLN A 100 9.10 -23.20 -15.97
N PRO A 101 10.16 -22.43 -16.28
CA PRO A 101 10.63 -22.31 -17.65
C PRO A 101 11.17 -23.66 -18.15
N ARG A 102 10.88 -23.97 -19.41
CA ARG A 102 11.41 -25.15 -20.10
C ARG A 102 12.76 -24.82 -20.72
N ALA A 103 13.54 -25.85 -21.02
CA ALA A 103 14.77 -25.71 -21.79
C ALA A 103 14.51 -24.93 -23.09
N GLY A 104 15.35 -23.93 -23.37
CA GLY A 104 15.21 -23.03 -24.51
C GLY A 104 14.34 -21.78 -24.27
N GLN A 105 13.69 -21.64 -23.11
CA GLN A 105 12.99 -20.41 -22.73
C GLN A 105 13.90 -19.45 -21.96
N THR A 106 13.71 -18.15 -22.17
CA THR A 106 14.47 -17.08 -21.51
C THR A 106 13.52 -16.10 -20.85
N VAL A 107 13.83 -15.68 -19.63
CA VAL A 107 13.15 -14.56 -18.96
C VAL A 107 13.87 -13.27 -19.34
N LEU A 108 13.13 -12.33 -19.91
CA LEU A 108 13.64 -11.01 -20.28
C LEU A 108 13.20 -9.99 -19.24
N ALA A 109 14.15 -9.18 -18.77
CA ALA A 109 13.91 -8.05 -17.87
C ALA A 109 14.59 -6.80 -18.45
N LEU A 110 14.11 -5.62 -18.06
CA LEU A 110 14.80 -4.37 -18.40
C LEU A 110 16.09 -4.29 -17.56
N ALA A 111 17.13 -3.66 -18.12
CA ALA A 111 18.44 -3.57 -17.47
C ALA A 111 18.39 -2.85 -16.12
N ASP A 112 17.49 -1.87 -15.98
CA ASP A 112 17.32 -1.04 -14.79
C ASP A 112 15.97 -1.31 -14.08
N GLU A 113 15.45 -2.54 -14.15
CA GLU A 113 14.38 -2.98 -13.23
C GLU A 113 14.84 -2.84 -11.77
N HIS A 114 13.91 -2.48 -10.89
CA HIS A 114 14.17 -2.18 -9.47
C HIS A 114 14.45 -3.42 -8.62
#